data_AF-A0A386C7I1-F1
#
_entry.id   AF-A0A386C7I1-F1
#
_cell.length_a   1.000
_cell.length_b   1.000
_cell.length_c   1.000
_cell.angle_alpha   90.00
_cell.angle_beta   90.00
_cell.angle_gamma   90.00
#
_symmetry.space_group_name_H-M   'P 1'
#
loop_
_entity.id
_entity.type
_entity.pdbx_description
1 polymer ?
#
loop_
_entity_poly.entity_id
_entity_poly.type
_entity_poly.pdbx_seq_one_letter_code
_entity_poly.pdbx_strand_id
1 'polypeptide(L)'
;MNKGVGCVTCHGRVDQMPLMVQTPTLQMSWCIDCHRRPTQNLRPRDEVFNMDFVIDDNVKREFSDASHRVTDQETLGRALIDRYHIPTDGRLTDCYTCHR
;
A
#
# COMPACT_ATOMS: atom_id res chain seq x y z
N MET A 1 -10.07 2.03 -2.02
CA MET A 1 -9.36 0.96 -2.78
C MET A 1 -8.59 1.46 -4.01
N ASN A 2 -8.86 2.64 -4.57
CA ASN A 2 -8.33 3.06 -5.89
C ASN A 2 -6.82 3.38 -5.97
N LYS A 3 -6.09 3.34 -4.85
CA LYS A 3 -4.65 3.68 -4.82
C LYS A 3 -3.74 2.47 -4.55
N GLY A 4 -4.28 1.25 -4.56
CA GLY A 4 -3.46 0.03 -4.48
C GLY A 4 -2.99 -0.32 -3.07
N VAL A 5 -3.83 -0.12 -2.04
CA VAL A 5 -3.55 -0.60 -0.68
C VAL A 5 -4.39 -1.85 -0.45
N GLY A 6 -3.74 -2.96 -0.06
CA GLY A 6 -4.42 -4.23 0.14
C GLY A 6 -5.27 -4.28 1.40
N CYS A 7 -6.34 -5.08 1.39
CA CYS A 7 -7.22 -5.26 2.55
C CYS A 7 -6.46 -5.76 3.79
N VAL A 8 -5.49 -6.66 3.56
CA VAL A 8 -4.64 -7.27 4.60
C VAL A 8 -3.85 -6.23 5.41
N THR A 9 -3.48 -5.09 4.83
CA THR A 9 -2.71 -4.06 5.52
C THR A 9 -3.51 -3.42 6.66
N CYS A 10 -4.81 -3.20 6.45
CA CYS A 10 -5.67 -2.55 7.44
C CYS A 10 -6.40 -3.55 8.34
N HIS A 11 -6.73 -4.73 7.81
CA HIS A 11 -7.59 -5.71 8.50
C HIS A 11 -6.85 -6.96 8.97
N GLY A 12 -5.56 -7.11 8.64
CA GLY A 12 -4.83 -8.36 8.90
C GLY A 12 -5.28 -9.50 7.99
N ARG A 13 -4.83 -10.72 8.27
CA ARG A 13 -5.17 -11.94 7.53
C ARG A 13 -6.59 -12.42 7.88
N VAL A 14 -7.60 -11.68 7.43
CA VAL A 14 -9.02 -12.00 7.69
C VAL A 14 -9.42 -13.38 7.17
N ASP A 15 -8.74 -13.87 6.13
CA ASP A 15 -8.86 -15.22 5.59
C ASP A 15 -8.46 -16.32 6.59
N GLN A 16 -7.68 -15.97 7.62
CA GLN A 16 -7.21 -16.87 8.68
C GLN A 16 -7.86 -16.58 10.04
N MET A 17 -8.80 -15.63 10.11
CA MET A 17 -9.45 -15.23 11.35
C MET A 17 -10.76 -16.01 11.56
N PRO A 18 -10.82 -16.99 12.48
CA PRO A 18 -12.08 -17.65 12.82
C PRO A 18 -13.06 -16.70 13.54
N LEU A 19 -12.51 -15.69 14.21
CA LEU A 19 -13.24 -14.55 14.76
C LEU A 19 -12.48 -13.28 14.41
N MET A 20 -13.22 -12.25 14.00
CA MET A 20 -12.64 -10.98 13.61
C MET A 20 -11.95 -10.30 14.79
N VAL A 21 -10.70 -9.89 14.58
CA VAL A 21 -9.91 -9.13 15.54
C VAL A 21 -9.27 -7.94 14.86
N GLN A 22 -9.07 -6.87 15.62
CA GLN A 22 -8.32 -5.72 15.14
C GLN A 22 -6.82 -6.03 15.21
N THR A 23 -6.17 -6.20 14.05
CA THR A 23 -4.71 -6.47 14.00
C THR A 23 -3.88 -5.19 14.11
N PRO A 24 -4.04 -4.16 13.25
CA PRO A 24 -3.33 -2.90 13.44
C PRO A 24 -4.09 -2.00 14.42
N THR A 25 -3.37 -1.11 15.12
CA THR A 25 -4.00 -0.19 16.08
C THR A 25 -4.98 0.78 15.41
N LEU A 26 -4.80 1.08 14.13
CA LEU A 26 -5.58 2.04 13.35
C LEU A 26 -5.74 3.40 14.05
N GLN A 27 -4.81 3.74 14.94
CA GLN A 27 -4.73 5.05 15.57
C GLN A 27 -4.12 6.05 14.60
N MET A 28 -4.28 7.34 14.88
CA MET A 28 -3.78 8.42 14.01
C MET A 28 -2.30 8.24 13.66
N SER A 29 -1.45 7.85 14.62
CA SER A 29 -0.02 7.61 14.38
C SER A 29 0.20 6.53 13.33
N TRP A 30 -0.52 5.41 13.40
CA TRP A 30 -0.46 4.34 12.40
C TRP A 30 -0.84 4.84 11.00
N CYS A 31 -1.92 5.62 10.91
CA CYS A 31 -2.36 6.21 9.64
C CYS A 31 -1.29 7.17 9.08
N ILE A 32 -0.74 8.05 9.91
CA ILE A 32 0.26 9.04 9.48
C ILE A 32 1.57 8.37 9.07
N ASP A 33 2.00 7.33 9.78
CA ASP A 33 3.23 6.60 9.41
C ASP A 33 3.06 5.90 8.05
N CYS A 34 1.88 5.35 7.78
CA CYS A 34 1.54 4.83 6.45
C CYS A 34 1.52 5.95 5.38
N HIS A 35 0.93 7.11 5.67
CA HIS A 35 0.88 8.24 4.74
C HIS A 35 2.24 8.88 4.46
N ARG A 36 3.18 8.84 5.43
CA ARG A 36 4.57 9.30 5.26
C ARG A 36 5.38 8.38 4.36
N ARG A 37 5.11 7.07 4.42
CA ARG A 37 5.84 6.05 3.66
C ARG A 37 4.86 5.06 3.00
N PRO A 38 4.03 5.51 2.04
CA PRO A 38 3.01 4.67 1.44
C PRO A 38 3.64 3.52 0.64
N THR A 39 4.86 3.68 0.14
CA THR A 39 5.62 2.67 -0.61
C THR A 39 5.63 1.29 0.03
N GLN A 40 5.63 1.22 1.36
CA GLN A 40 5.67 -0.04 2.11
C GLN A 40 4.36 -0.85 2.04
N ASN A 41 3.26 -0.23 1.60
CA ASN A 41 1.92 -0.81 1.62
C ASN A 41 1.25 -0.87 0.26
N LEU A 42 1.87 -0.29 -0.77
CA LEU A 42 1.32 -0.25 -2.12
C LEU A 42 1.53 -1.57 -2.85
N ARG A 43 0.52 -1.96 -3.62
CA ARG A 43 0.51 -3.12 -4.50
C ARG A 43 -0.33 -2.84 -5.75
N PRO A 44 -0.20 -3.67 -6.80
CA PRO A 44 -1.07 -3.59 -7.98
C PRO A 44 -2.55 -3.60 -7.60
N ARG A 45 -3.39 -2.89 -8.38
CA ARG A 45 -4.82 -2.71 -8.04
C ARG A 45 -5.64 -4.00 -8.10
N ASP A 46 -5.28 -4.89 -9.01
CA ASP A 46 -5.79 -6.25 -9.15
C ASP A 46 -5.42 -7.15 -7.96
N GLU A 47 -4.32 -6.85 -7.28
CA GLU A 47 -3.84 -7.59 -6.10
C GLU A 47 -4.35 -7.03 -4.76
N VAL A 48 -5.24 -6.03 -4.77
CA VAL A 48 -5.80 -5.42 -3.55
C VAL A 48 -6.55 -6.44 -2.67
N PHE A 49 -7.25 -7.37 -3.31
CA PHE A 49 -8.04 -8.40 -2.63
C PHE A 49 -7.25 -9.70 -2.38
N ASN A 50 -6.03 -9.80 -2.90
CA ASN A 50 -5.16 -10.94 -2.63
C ASN A 50 -4.58 -10.83 -1.22
N MET A 51 -5.01 -11.75 -0.35
CA MET A 51 -4.61 -11.80 1.06
C MET A 51 -3.19 -12.33 1.27
N ASP A 52 -2.60 -12.96 0.24
CA ASP A 52 -1.27 -13.57 0.26
C ASP A 52 -0.37 -13.02 -0.86
N PHE A 53 -0.58 -11.75 -1.22
CA PHE A 53 0.21 -11.07 -2.24
C PHE A 53 1.71 -11.12 -1.93
N VAL A 54 2.50 -11.57 -2.91
CA VAL A 54 3.96 -11.58 -2.88
C VAL A 54 4.52 -10.91 -4.14
N ILE A 55 5.68 -10.28 -4.01
CA ILE A 55 6.40 -9.68 -5.14
C ILE A 55 7.18 -10.79 -5.85
N ASP A 56 6.50 -11.46 -6.78
CA ASP A 56 7.09 -12.48 -7.63
C ASP A 56 7.84 -11.88 -8.84
N ASP A 57 8.40 -12.72 -9.69
CA ASP A 57 9.15 -12.24 -10.86
C ASP A 57 8.24 -11.66 -11.95
N ASN A 58 6.95 -11.99 -11.97
CA ASN A 58 5.99 -11.38 -12.90
C ASN A 58 5.75 -9.93 -12.49
N VAL A 59 5.46 -9.67 -11.22
CA VAL A 59 5.29 -8.32 -10.66
C VAL A 59 6.55 -7.50 -10.89
N LYS A 60 7.74 -8.05 -10.61
CA LYS A 60 9.00 -7.32 -10.84
C LYS A 60 9.16 -6.92 -12.31
N ARG A 61 8.83 -7.80 -13.25
CA ARG A 61 8.94 -7.50 -14.69
C ARG A 61 7.88 -6.51 -15.15
N GLU A 62 6.63 -6.68 -14.74
CA GLU A 62 5.51 -5.86 -15.20
C GLU A 62 5.64 -4.40 -14.75
N PHE A 63 6.08 -4.19 -13.51
CA PHE A 63 6.17 -2.86 -12.91
C PHE A 63 7.58 -2.23 -13.00
N SER A 64 8.52 -2.90 -13.67
CA SER A 64 9.79 -2.29 -14.05
C SER A 64 9.68 -1.62 -15.43
N ASP A 65 10.21 -0.41 -15.54
CA ASP A 65 10.26 0.37 -16.78
C ASP A 65 11.60 1.12 -16.91
N ALA A 66 11.69 2.07 -17.84
CA ALA A 66 12.89 2.86 -18.05
C ALA A 66 13.27 3.76 -16.85
N SER A 67 12.31 4.07 -15.97
CA SER A 67 12.47 4.94 -14.79
C SER A 67 12.52 4.17 -13.48
N HIS A 68 11.91 2.97 -13.43
CA HIS A 68 11.77 2.17 -12.22
C HIS A 68 12.30 0.76 -12.42
N ARG A 69 13.17 0.31 -11.51
CA ARG A 69 13.60 -1.09 -11.42
C ARG A 69 13.06 -1.70 -10.14
N VAL A 70 12.06 -2.57 -10.26
CA VAL A 70 11.39 -3.21 -9.14
C VAL A 70 12.14 -4.45 -8.71
N THR A 71 12.65 -4.43 -7.48
CA THR A 71 13.33 -5.58 -6.84
C THR A 71 12.71 -5.98 -5.51
N ASP A 72 12.00 -5.07 -4.87
CA ASP A 72 11.47 -5.18 -3.52
C ASP A 72 10.22 -4.31 -3.35
N GLN A 73 9.65 -4.32 -2.15
CA GLN A 73 8.44 -3.56 -1.81
C GLN A 73 8.64 -2.04 -1.93
N GLU A 74 9.81 -1.52 -1.56
CA GLU A 74 10.07 -0.08 -1.62
C GLU A 74 10.13 0.42 -3.07
N THR A 75 10.83 -0.32 -3.93
CA THR A 75 10.96 -0.01 -5.36
C THR A 75 9.64 -0.20 -6.12
N LEU A 76 8.86 -1.25 -5.81
CA LEU A 76 7.50 -1.40 -6.32
C LEU A 76 6.62 -0.22 -5.89
N GLY A 77 6.67 0.15 -4.61
CA GLY A 77 5.89 1.25 -4.08
C GLY A 77 6.18 2.57 -4.79
N ARG A 78 7.44 2.85 -5.13
CA ARG A 78 7.84 4.04 -5.91
C ARG A 78 7.25 4.02 -7.31
N ALA A 79 7.37 2.90 -8.02
CA ALA A 79 6.75 2.75 -9.35
C ALA A 79 5.23 2.97 -9.31
N LEU A 80 4.57 2.48 -8.26
CA LEU A 80 3.12 2.64 -8.08
C LEU A 80 2.72 4.04 -7.66
N ILE A 81 3.55 4.77 -6.92
CA ILE A 81 3.32 6.19 -6.61
C ILE A 81 3.19 6.98 -7.91
N ASP A 82 4.15 6.79 -8.82
CA ASP A 82 4.18 7.50 -10.09
C ASP A 82 3.01 7.06 -10.97
N ARG A 83 2.82 5.76 -11.15
CA ARG A 83 1.75 5.20 -11.99
C ARG A 83 0.34 5.61 -11.51
N TYR A 84 0.12 5.65 -10.21
CA TYR A 84 -1.18 5.97 -9.63
C TYR A 84 -1.33 7.42 -9.20
N HIS A 85 -0.34 8.26 -9.50
CA HIS A 85 -0.33 9.68 -9.16
C HIS A 85 -0.68 9.88 -7.69
N ILE A 86 0.04 9.16 -6.82
CA ILE A 86 -0.12 9.24 -5.37
C ILE A 86 0.66 10.46 -4.90
N PRO A 87 0.03 11.40 -4.19
CA PRO A 87 0.74 12.58 -3.73
C PRO A 87 1.90 12.27 -2.79
N THR A 88 3.03 12.94 -3.01
CA THR A 88 4.24 12.86 -2.18
C THR A 88 4.70 14.22 -1.66
N ASP A 89 3.91 15.27 -1.90
CA ASP A 89 4.18 16.66 -1.52
C ASP A 89 3.74 17.02 -0.09
N GLY A 90 3.44 16.03 0.74
CA GLY A 90 2.99 16.22 2.12
C GLY A 90 1.47 16.33 2.29
N ARG A 91 0.68 16.49 1.22
CA ARG A 91 -0.78 16.62 1.34
C ARG A 91 -1.47 15.41 1.97
N LEU A 92 -0.84 14.23 1.88
CA LEU A 92 -1.34 13.02 2.55
C LEU A 92 -1.33 13.16 4.08
N THR A 93 -0.49 14.02 4.64
CA THR A 93 -0.38 14.25 6.09
C THR A 93 -1.09 15.52 6.57
N ASP A 94 -1.80 16.22 5.68
CA ASP A 94 -2.57 17.41 6.06
C ASP A 94 -3.79 17.05 6.91
N CYS A 95 -4.11 17.89 7.90
CA CYS A 95 -5.24 17.68 8.79
C CYS A 95 -6.56 17.51 8.04
N TYR A 96 -6.75 18.26 6.94
CA TYR A 96 -7.98 18.21 6.12
C TYR A 96 -8.16 16.89 5.37
N THR A 97 -7.09 16.11 5.18
CA THR A 97 -7.18 14.79 4.55
C THR A 97 -8.03 13.83 5.39
N CYS A 98 -8.02 13.98 6.72
CA CYS A 98 -8.69 13.09 7.67
C CYS A 98 -9.77 13.77 8.52
N HIS A 99 -9.55 15.01 8.96
CA HIS A 99 -10.42 15.76 9.86
C HIS A 99 -11.19 16.85 9.11
N ARG A 100 -12.17 16.42 8.31
CA ARG A 100 -13.10 17.34 7.63
C ARG A 100 -14.25 17.74 8.53
#